data_AF-A0A2H0RIZ6-F1
#
_entry.id   AF-A0A2H0RIZ6-F1
#
_cell.length_a   1.000
_cell.length_b   1.000
_cell.length_c   1.000
_cell.angle_alpha   90.00
_cell.angle_beta   90.00
_cell.angle_gamma   90.00
#
_symmetry.space_group_name_H-M   'P 1'
#
loop_
_entity.id
_entity.type
_entity.pdbx_description
1 polymer ?
#
loop_
_entity_poly.entity_id
_entity_poly.type
_entity_poly.pdbx_seq_one_letter_code
_entity_poly.pdbx_strand_id
1 'polypeptide(L)'
;MFEAYVASGDDLKAIENALEFVFKEETDFIFKDRKKILDVTIISYDSKYLYLWSRDNSRYQLNKLPHDLEIKDFYHQGWTARLQPSGLGEFLPEQYQGDRFNKPKISGGLLTPFLALQKKKKKSHNPYVSYESYLATIIHEFSHVYYDSYRPWWYSDREDNLKIMRSAKRLYLGGLLEEKLPLWFPTPDYVSELFAFCGEYALAAEFWPEHKKTLDQYYGEMITELIKQEQEKI
;
A
#
# COMPACT_ATOMS: atom_id res chain seq x y z
N MET A 1 6.67 -18.34 -12.42
CA MET A 1 7.86 -18.79 -11.66
C MET A 1 7.46 -19.43 -10.34
N PHE A 2 6.43 -18.92 -9.67
CA PHE A 2 6.04 -19.36 -8.33
C PHE A 2 4.74 -20.16 -8.26
N GLU A 3 4.31 -20.78 -9.36
CA GLU A 3 3.04 -21.54 -9.46
C GLU A 3 2.88 -22.67 -8.43
N ALA A 4 3.98 -23.28 -7.97
CA ALA A 4 3.98 -24.33 -6.95
C ALA A 4 4.74 -23.93 -5.68
N TYR A 5 5.01 -22.64 -5.50
CA TYR A 5 5.78 -22.14 -4.37
C TYR A 5 4.96 -22.19 -3.07
N VAL A 6 5.64 -22.52 -1.97
CA VAL A 6 5.05 -22.55 -0.62
C VAL A 6 5.94 -21.72 0.29
N ALA A 7 5.32 -20.88 1.12
CA ALA A 7 6.02 -19.98 2.03
C ALA A 7 6.97 -20.74 2.96
N SER A 8 8.19 -20.22 3.12
CA SER A 8 9.09 -20.66 4.18
C SER A 8 8.77 -19.93 5.49
N GLY A 9 9.37 -20.39 6.60
CA GLY A 9 9.27 -19.68 7.88
C GLY A 9 9.87 -18.27 7.82
N ASP A 10 10.93 -18.08 7.02
CA ASP A 10 11.58 -16.77 6.86
C ASP A 10 10.68 -15.77 6.13
N ASP A 11 9.87 -16.23 5.18
CA ASP A 11 8.92 -15.38 4.48
C ASP A 11 7.83 -14.83 5.41
N LEU A 12 7.31 -15.69 6.30
CA LEU A 12 6.31 -15.31 7.29
C LEU A 12 6.90 -14.38 8.34
N LYS A 13 8.10 -14.72 8.82
CA LYS A 13 8.83 -13.91 9.81
C LYS A 13 9.19 -12.53 9.28
N ALA A 14 9.47 -12.39 7.99
CA ALA A 14 9.71 -11.09 7.37
C ALA A 14 8.50 -10.16 7.52
N ILE A 15 7.29 -10.68 7.32
CA ILE A 15 6.05 -9.90 7.49
C ILE A 15 5.87 -9.53 8.96
N GLU A 16 6.05 -10.49 9.87
CA GLU A 16 5.98 -10.22 11.32
C GLU A 16 6.96 -9.13 11.75
N ASN A 17 8.21 -9.19 11.29
CA ASN A 17 9.22 -8.17 11.54
C ASN A 17 8.78 -6.80 11.01
N ALA A 18 8.23 -6.73 9.78
CA ALA A 18 7.71 -5.47 9.24
C ALA A 18 6.61 -4.89 10.16
N LEU A 19 5.71 -5.75 10.65
CA LEU A 19 4.64 -5.33 11.57
C LEU A 19 5.17 -4.84 12.90
N GLU A 20 6.27 -5.41 13.42
CA GLU A 20 6.93 -4.85 14.60
C GLU A 20 7.43 -3.42 14.35
N PHE A 21 8.08 -3.16 13.20
CA PHE A 21 8.55 -1.82 12.83
C PHE A 21 7.42 -0.82 12.67
N VAL A 22 6.27 -1.21 12.12
CA VAL A 22 5.09 -0.33 11.98
C VAL A 22 4.69 0.28 13.32
N PHE A 23 4.84 -0.44 14.44
CA PHE A 23 4.34 0.00 15.76
C PHE A 23 5.45 0.40 16.75
N LYS A 24 6.69 0.58 16.28
CA LYS A 24 7.78 1.16 17.07
C LYS A 24 7.54 2.63 17.39
N GLU A 25 7.96 3.10 18.57
CA GLU A 25 7.78 4.50 19.01
C GLU A 25 8.40 5.50 18.04
N GLU A 26 9.53 5.13 17.42
CA GLU A 26 10.22 5.93 16.42
C GLU A 26 9.35 6.21 15.18
N THR A 27 8.24 5.47 14.97
CA THR A 27 7.29 5.73 13.87
C THR A 27 6.14 6.66 14.25
N ASP A 28 6.08 7.18 15.50
CA ASP A 28 5.00 8.06 15.97
C ASP A 28 4.96 9.40 15.24
N PHE A 29 6.06 9.86 14.65
CA PHE A 29 6.05 11.08 13.85
C PHE A 29 5.28 10.91 12.53
N ILE A 30 5.18 9.68 12.01
CA ILE A 30 4.37 9.32 10.83
C ILE A 30 2.96 8.95 11.30
N PHE A 31 2.88 7.97 12.19
CA PHE A 31 1.65 7.32 12.65
C PHE A 31 1.19 7.83 14.01
N LYS A 32 1.13 9.14 14.17
CA LYS A 32 0.81 9.80 15.45
C LYS A 32 -0.50 9.31 16.09
N ASP A 33 -1.53 9.07 15.29
CA ASP A 33 -2.80 8.48 15.77
C ASP A 33 -2.90 7.01 15.36
N ARG A 34 -2.23 6.15 16.13
CA ARG A 34 -2.12 4.70 15.89
C ARG A 34 -3.46 4.00 15.67
N LYS A 35 -4.54 4.51 16.30
CA LYS A 35 -5.88 3.92 16.20
C LYS A 35 -6.35 3.76 14.76
N LYS A 36 -5.85 4.61 13.85
CA LYS A 36 -6.17 4.61 12.42
C LYS A 36 -5.62 3.42 11.64
N ILE A 37 -4.62 2.73 12.19
CA ILE A 37 -3.97 1.58 11.57
C ILE A 37 -3.97 0.32 12.47
N LEU A 38 -4.75 0.31 13.56
CA LEU A 38 -4.81 -0.85 14.46
C LEU A 38 -5.58 -2.03 13.85
N ASP A 39 -6.63 -1.76 13.08
CA ASP A 39 -7.55 -2.78 12.55
C ASP A 39 -7.26 -3.12 11.07
N VAL A 40 -5.97 -3.14 10.70
CA VAL A 40 -5.53 -3.52 9.36
C VAL A 40 -5.30 -5.01 9.31
N THR A 41 -5.91 -5.69 8.33
CA THR A 41 -5.59 -7.09 8.05
C THR A 41 -4.49 -7.17 6.98
N ILE A 42 -3.42 -7.89 7.28
CA ILE A 42 -2.32 -8.13 6.33
C ILE A 42 -2.50 -9.49 5.72
N ILE A 43 -2.40 -9.57 4.40
CA ILE A 43 -2.68 -10.80 3.67
C ILE A 43 -1.52 -11.08 2.71
N SER A 44 -0.89 -12.23 2.87
CA SER A 44 0.04 -12.75 1.88
C SER A 44 -0.42 -14.13 1.43
N TYR A 45 0.18 -14.65 0.36
CA TYR A 45 -0.31 -15.85 -0.29
C TYR A 45 0.81 -16.61 -0.99
N ASP A 46 0.66 -17.92 -1.04
CA ASP A 46 1.48 -18.84 -1.83
C ASP A 46 0.57 -19.71 -2.74
N SER A 47 1.08 -20.80 -3.29
CA SER A 47 0.28 -21.68 -4.17
C SER A 47 -0.80 -22.50 -3.46
N LYS A 48 -0.83 -22.51 -2.12
CA LYS A 48 -1.71 -23.38 -1.31
C LYS A 48 -2.48 -22.63 -0.24
N TYR A 49 -1.91 -21.55 0.29
CA TYR A 49 -2.43 -20.89 1.48
C TYR A 49 -2.43 -19.37 1.39
N LEU A 50 -3.50 -18.80 1.94
CA LEU A 50 -3.57 -17.41 2.35
C LEU A 50 -3.09 -17.32 3.79
N TYR A 51 -2.22 -16.36 4.06
CA TYR A 51 -1.68 -16.03 5.37
C TYR A 51 -2.26 -14.69 5.80
N LEU A 52 -3.02 -14.67 6.88
CA LEU A 52 -3.73 -13.50 7.37
C LEU A 52 -3.15 -13.12 8.72
N TRP A 53 -2.54 -11.94 8.82
CA TRP A 53 -2.21 -11.34 10.10
C TRP A 53 -3.29 -10.34 10.46
N SER A 54 -3.93 -10.57 11.60
CA SER A 54 -4.92 -9.67 12.18
C SER A 54 -4.54 -9.37 13.61
N ARG A 55 -4.80 -8.15 14.06
CA ARG A 55 -4.42 -7.72 15.41
C ARG A 55 -5.50 -8.08 16.42
N ASP A 56 -5.12 -8.81 17.47
CA ASP A 56 -5.92 -8.99 18.67
C ASP A 56 -5.19 -8.31 19.83
N ASN A 57 -5.86 -7.33 20.45
CA ASN A 57 -5.28 -6.43 21.44
C ASN A 57 -4.00 -5.75 20.94
N SER A 58 -2.83 -6.24 21.38
CA SER A 58 -1.53 -5.63 21.13
C SER A 58 -0.67 -6.37 20.10
N ARG A 59 -1.05 -7.56 19.63
CA ARG A 59 -0.22 -8.40 18.75
C ARG A 59 -0.97 -8.88 17.52
N TYR A 60 -0.24 -9.00 16.42
CA TYR A 60 -0.74 -9.69 15.23
C TYR A 60 -0.72 -11.20 15.45
N GLN A 61 -1.80 -11.85 15.08
CA GLN A 61 -1.93 -13.30 15.07
C GLN A 61 -2.01 -13.76 13.63
N LEU A 62 -1.19 -14.76 13.27
CA LEU A 62 -1.21 -15.38 11.96
C LEU A 62 -2.27 -16.47 11.91
N ASN A 63 -3.17 -16.35 10.94
CA ASN A 63 -4.11 -17.37 10.53
C ASN A 63 -3.76 -17.87 9.13
N LYS A 64 -3.92 -19.17 8.90
CA LYS A 64 -3.59 -19.83 7.64
C LYS A 64 -4.83 -20.49 7.06
N LEU A 65 -5.19 -20.12 5.82
CA LEU A 65 -6.39 -20.61 5.14
C LEU A 65 -6.00 -21.29 3.83
N PRO A 66 -6.48 -22.52 3.57
CA PRO A 66 -6.29 -23.14 2.25
C PRO A 66 -7.09 -22.40 1.18
N HIS A 67 -6.57 -22.36 -0.05
CA HIS A 67 -7.28 -21.88 -1.23
C HIS A 67 -6.87 -22.67 -2.47
N ASP A 68 -7.64 -22.49 -3.55
CA ASP A 68 -7.36 -23.00 -4.89
C ASP A 68 -7.13 -21.87 -5.91
N LEU A 69 -7.05 -20.62 -5.45
CA LEU A 69 -6.78 -19.44 -6.28
C LEU A 69 -5.41 -19.51 -6.98
N GLU A 70 -5.40 -19.28 -8.30
CA GLU A 70 -4.16 -19.14 -9.07
C GLU A 70 -3.47 -17.81 -8.76
N ILE A 71 -2.30 -17.87 -8.13
CA ILE A 71 -1.48 -16.69 -7.85
C ILE A 71 -0.40 -16.51 -8.93
N LYS A 72 -0.57 -15.47 -9.75
CA LYS A 72 0.40 -15.10 -10.79
C LYS A 72 1.61 -14.37 -10.20
N ASP A 73 2.77 -14.52 -10.85
CA ASP A 73 4.02 -13.83 -10.49
C ASP A 73 3.81 -12.33 -10.27
N PHE A 74 2.95 -11.65 -11.05
CA PHE A 74 2.66 -10.22 -10.89
C PHE A 74 2.24 -9.84 -9.47
N TYR A 75 1.40 -10.65 -8.83
CA TYR A 75 0.89 -10.40 -7.48
C TYR A 75 1.97 -10.56 -6.40
N HIS A 76 3.06 -11.27 -6.70
CA HIS A 76 4.20 -11.37 -5.81
C HIS A 76 5.17 -10.19 -5.92
N GLN A 77 5.01 -9.27 -6.88
CA GLN A 77 6.01 -8.22 -7.14
C GLN A 77 5.94 -7.03 -6.20
N GLY A 78 4.90 -6.93 -5.37
CA GLY A 78 4.66 -5.76 -4.55
C GLY A 78 3.62 -6.02 -3.48
N TRP A 79 3.39 -4.97 -2.71
CA TRP A 79 2.30 -4.87 -1.76
C TRP A 79 1.31 -3.80 -2.24
N THR A 80 0.10 -3.83 -1.72
CA THR A 80 -0.92 -2.82 -1.98
C THR A 80 -1.87 -2.70 -0.80
N ALA A 81 -2.29 -1.48 -0.46
CA ALA A 81 -3.33 -1.15 0.53
C ALA A 81 -4.75 -1.47 0.04
N ARG A 82 -4.89 -2.60 -0.67
CA ARG A 82 -6.13 -3.13 -1.25
C ARG A 82 -6.07 -4.65 -1.24
N LEU A 83 -7.18 -5.28 -1.60
CA LEU A 83 -7.24 -6.72 -1.77
C LEU A 83 -6.85 -7.13 -3.20
N GLN A 84 -5.74 -7.86 -3.33
CA GLN A 84 -5.30 -8.49 -4.56
C GLN A 84 -4.74 -9.89 -4.26
N PRO A 85 -4.80 -10.84 -5.20
CA PRO A 85 -5.49 -10.79 -6.50
C PRO A 85 -7.02 -10.65 -6.41
N SER A 86 -7.65 -10.36 -7.56
CA SER A 86 -9.11 -10.43 -7.68
C SER A 86 -9.62 -11.83 -7.32
N GLY A 87 -10.76 -11.91 -6.62
CA GLY A 87 -11.31 -13.17 -6.10
C GLY A 87 -10.79 -13.58 -4.72
N LEU A 88 -9.68 -13.00 -4.23
CA LEU A 88 -9.13 -13.36 -2.91
C LEU A 88 -10.14 -13.16 -1.75
N GLY A 89 -11.04 -12.19 -1.89
CA GLY A 89 -12.09 -11.91 -0.90
C GLY A 89 -13.07 -13.05 -0.67
N GLU A 90 -13.27 -13.94 -1.66
CA GLU A 90 -14.20 -15.08 -1.55
C GLU A 90 -13.71 -16.14 -0.56
N PHE A 91 -12.40 -16.17 -0.29
CA PHE A 91 -11.77 -17.11 0.62
C PHE A 91 -11.65 -16.55 2.06
N LEU A 92 -11.97 -15.28 2.28
CA LEU A 92 -11.84 -14.65 3.58
C LEU A 92 -13.07 -14.94 4.47
N PRO A 93 -12.87 -15.34 5.74
CA PRO A 93 -13.96 -15.45 6.71
C PRO A 93 -14.73 -14.13 6.89
N GLU A 94 -16.00 -14.23 7.27
CA GLU A 94 -16.92 -13.08 7.44
C GLU A 94 -16.34 -11.97 8.32
N GLN A 95 -15.61 -12.33 9.38
CA GLN A 95 -14.98 -11.37 10.28
C GLN A 95 -13.95 -10.45 9.59
N TYR A 96 -13.37 -10.86 8.45
CA TYR A 96 -12.46 -10.05 7.66
C TYR A 96 -13.16 -9.33 6.49
N GLN A 97 -14.43 -9.63 6.23
CA GLN A 97 -15.22 -8.97 5.18
C GLN A 97 -15.49 -7.50 5.53
N GLY A 98 -15.34 -6.64 4.53
CA GLY A 98 -15.49 -5.18 4.67
C GLY A 98 -14.68 -4.44 3.60
N ASP A 99 -14.98 -3.14 3.44
CA ASP A 99 -14.29 -2.28 2.49
C ASP A 99 -12.97 -1.72 3.05
N ARG A 100 -12.22 -1.01 2.20
CA ARG A 100 -10.93 -0.40 2.57
C ARG A 100 -10.99 0.65 3.68
N PHE A 101 -12.19 1.12 4.06
CA PHE A 101 -12.36 2.20 5.04
C PHE A 101 -12.73 1.65 6.42
N ASN A 102 -13.56 0.61 6.47
CA ASN A 102 -14.04 0.03 7.72
C ASN A 102 -13.20 -1.17 8.17
N LYS A 103 -12.64 -1.93 7.23
CA LYS A 103 -11.71 -3.05 7.50
C LYS A 103 -10.58 -3.03 6.46
N PRO A 104 -9.64 -2.09 6.58
CA PRO A 104 -8.54 -1.94 5.65
C PRO A 104 -7.73 -3.24 5.53
N LYS A 105 -7.30 -3.52 4.30
CA LYS A 105 -6.53 -4.71 3.95
C LYS A 105 -5.31 -4.29 3.19
N ILE A 106 -4.16 -4.83 3.58
CA ILE A 106 -2.91 -4.72 2.84
C ILE A 106 -2.60 -6.13 2.33
N SER A 107 -2.36 -6.28 1.04
CA SER A 107 -2.03 -7.58 0.46
C SER A 107 -0.83 -7.53 -0.48
N GLY A 108 -0.08 -8.63 -0.55
CA GLY A 108 1.13 -8.68 -1.37
C GLY A 108 1.91 -9.98 -1.29
N GLY A 109 2.99 -10.02 -2.08
CA GLY A 109 3.87 -11.18 -2.18
C GLY A 109 4.70 -11.46 -0.93
N LEU A 110 5.06 -12.72 -0.75
CA LEU A 110 6.05 -13.17 0.24
C LEU A 110 7.48 -12.69 -0.13
N LEU A 111 8.38 -12.64 0.84
CA LEU A 111 9.75 -12.12 0.70
C LEU A 111 10.52 -12.75 -0.47
N THR A 112 10.60 -14.08 -0.51
CA THR A 112 11.36 -14.83 -1.50
C THR A 112 10.90 -14.53 -2.93
N PRO A 113 9.60 -14.69 -3.28
CA PRO A 113 9.14 -14.39 -4.63
C PRO A 113 9.24 -12.90 -4.94
N PHE A 114 8.99 -12.01 -3.98
CA PHE A 114 9.16 -10.57 -4.16
C PHE A 114 10.59 -10.22 -4.60
N LEU A 115 11.60 -10.64 -3.84
CA LEU A 115 13.00 -10.31 -4.13
C LEU A 115 13.48 -10.92 -5.44
N ALA A 116 13.09 -12.16 -5.72
CA ALA A 116 13.43 -12.82 -6.97
C ALA A 116 12.87 -12.07 -8.19
N LEU A 117 11.62 -11.62 -8.11
CA LEU A 117 10.97 -10.90 -9.20
C LEU A 117 11.49 -9.47 -9.34
N GLN A 118 11.77 -8.78 -8.23
CA GLN A 118 12.33 -7.43 -8.25
C GLN A 118 13.74 -7.41 -8.86
N LYS A 119 14.59 -8.40 -8.52
CA LYS A 119 15.91 -8.56 -9.14
C LYS A 119 15.84 -8.84 -10.64
N LYS A 120 14.75 -9.45 -11.12
CA LYS A 120 14.54 -9.74 -12.55
C LYS A 120 14.13 -8.51 -13.38
N LYS A 121 13.61 -7.43 -12.77
CA LYS A 121 13.10 -6.25 -13.50
C LYS A 121 14.17 -5.48 -14.30
N LYS A 122 15.46 -5.80 -14.17
CA LYS A 122 16.61 -5.18 -14.89
C LYS A 122 16.58 -3.63 -14.90
N LYS A 123 15.99 -3.02 -13.88
CA LYS A 123 16.03 -1.56 -13.70
C LYS A 123 17.36 -1.19 -13.03
N SER A 124 18.00 -0.15 -13.54
CA SER A 124 19.15 0.47 -12.87
C SER A 124 18.75 0.87 -11.46
N HIS A 125 19.60 0.58 -10.47
CA HIS A 125 19.42 0.91 -9.07
C HIS A 125 18.03 0.59 -8.48
N ASN A 126 17.39 -0.52 -8.86
CA ASN A 126 16.09 -0.91 -8.28
C ASN A 126 16.20 -0.98 -6.73
N PRO A 127 15.48 -0.13 -5.97
CA PRO A 127 15.66 -0.06 -4.53
C PRO A 127 14.99 -1.22 -3.79
N TYR A 128 14.16 -2.02 -4.48
CA TYR A 128 13.30 -3.05 -3.91
C TYR A 128 13.89 -4.47 -3.99
N VAL A 129 15.22 -4.60 -3.84
CA VAL A 129 15.95 -5.87 -4.03
C VAL A 129 16.58 -6.43 -2.75
N SER A 130 16.34 -5.80 -1.60
CA SER A 130 16.87 -6.21 -0.29
C SER A 130 15.75 -6.58 0.69
N TYR A 131 16.13 -7.28 1.77
CA TYR A 131 15.22 -7.62 2.85
C TYR A 131 14.57 -6.38 3.48
N GLU A 132 15.37 -5.34 3.76
CA GLU A 132 14.93 -4.07 4.31
C GLU A 132 13.92 -3.38 3.39
N SER A 133 14.18 -3.40 2.08
CA SER A 133 13.26 -2.82 1.10
C SER A 133 11.91 -3.55 1.08
N TYR A 134 11.90 -4.86 1.31
CA TYR A 134 10.66 -5.62 1.44
C TYR A 134 9.87 -5.18 2.69
N LEU A 135 10.53 -5.03 3.84
CA LEU A 135 9.89 -4.50 5.04
C LEU A 135 9.34 -3.09 4.78
N ALA A 136 10.12 -2.23 4.14
CA ALA A 136 9.76 -0.86 3.81
C ALA A 136 8.49 -0.80 2.94
N THR A 137 8.34 -1.70 1.95
CA THR A 137 7.11 -1.75 1.12
C THR A 137 5.85 -2.10 1.91
N ILE A 138 5.93 -2.93 2.95
CA ILE A 138 4.75 -3.20 3.80
C ILE A 138 4.36 -1.93 4.57
N ILE A 139 5.34 -1.18 5.06
CA ILE A 139 5.10 0.04 5.83
C ILE A 139 4.62 1.20 4.94
N HIS A 140 5.07 1.23 3.69
CA HIS A 140 4.53 2.10 2.65
C HIS A 140 3.01 1.92 2.55
N GLU A 141 2.52 0.68 2.48
CA GLU A 141 1.07 0.42 2.43
C GLU A 141 0.32 0.81 3.70
N PHE A 142 0.95 0.70 4.88
CA PHE A 142 0.36 1.25 6.11
C PHE A 142 0.19 2.76 6.06
N SER A 143 1.11 3.45 5.39
CA SER A 143 1.06 4.89 5.20
C SER A 143 -0.10 5.30 4.29
N HIS A 144 -0.40 4.52 3.25
CA HIS A 144 -1.64 4.68 2.48
C HIS A 144 -2.89 4.52 3.35
N VAL A 145 -2.98 3.45 4.14
CA VAL A 145 -4.15 3.22 5.02
C VAL A 145 -4.30 4.38 6.02
N TYR A 146 -3.19 4.83 6.62
CA TYR A 146 -3.21 5.96 7.55
C TYR A 146 -3.72 7.23 6.87
N TYR A 147 -3.19 7.57 5.69
CA TYR A 147 -3.62 8.73 4.91
C TYR A 147 -5.12 8.64 4.53
N ASP A 148 -5.56 7.49 4.03
CA ASP A 148 -6.95 7.23 3.65
C ASP A 148 -7.92 7.36 4.85
N SER A 149 -7.45 7.14 6.07
CA SER A 149 -8.26 7.34 7.28
C SER A 149 -8.58 8.82 7.58
N TYR A 150 -7.87 9.78 6.97
CA TYR A 150 -8.14 11.22 7.07
C TYR A 150 -9.11 11.71 6.00
N ARG A 151 -9.84 10.81 5.32
CA ARG A 151 -10.84 11.15 4.31
C ARG A 151 -11.84 12.27 4.66
N PRO A 152 -12.24 12.55 5.93
CA PRO A 152 -13.04 13.74 6.25
C PRO A 152 -12.41 15.08 5.79
N TRP A 153 -11.10 15.11 5.54
CA TRP A 153 -10.33 16.28 5.12
C TRP A 153 -10.18 16.42 3.61
N TRP A 154 -10.40 15.36 2.82
CA TRP A 154 -10.27 15.40 1.34
C TRP A 154 -11.36 16.24 0.67
N TYR A 155 -12.39 16.53 1.44
CA TYR A 155 -13.59 17.27 1.10
C TYR A 155 -13.88 18.23 2.27
N SER A 156 -12.87 18.94 2.78
CA SER A 156 -13.00 19.68 4.04
C SER A 156 -13.97 20.88 3.99
N ASP A 157 -14.44 21.28 2.81
CA ASP A 157 -15.51 22.26 2.68
C ASP A 157 -16.87 21.56 2.50
N ARG A 158 -17.60 21.48 3.61
CA ARG A 158 -18.96 20.93 3.66
C ARG A 158 -19.90 21.61 2.65
N GLU A 159 -19.76 22.92 2.44
CA GLU A 159 -20.63 23.67 1.53
C GLU A 159 -20.30 23.36 0.07
N ASP A 160 -19.02 23.31 -0.29
CA ASP A 160 -18.58 22.93 -1.64
C ASP A 160 -18.93 21.48 -1.96
N ASN A 161 -18.82 20.55 -1.02
CA ASN A 161 -19.25 19.17 -1.24
C ASN A 161 -20.75 19.07 -1.46
N LEU A 162 -21.54 19.78 -0.66
CA LEU A 162 -22.98 19.80 -0.85
C LEU A 162 -23.33 20.43 -2.21
N LYS A 163 -22.59 21.45 -2.66
CA LYS A 163 -22.72 22.04 -3.99
C LYS A 163 -22.40 21.03 -5.10
N ILE A 164 -21.31 20.27 -4.98
CA ILE A 164 -20.92 19.21 -5.92
C ILE A 164 -21.97 18.09 -5.94
N MET A 165 -22.37 17.58 -4.77
CA MET A 165 -23.34 16.49 -4.65
C MET A 165 -24.73 16.87 -5.17
N ARG A 166 -25.18 18.12 -4.93
CA ARG A 166 -26.44 18.64 -5.48
C ARG A 166 -26.39 18.75 -7.00
N SER A 167 -25.26 19.24 -7.53
CA SER A 167 -25.04 19.35 -8.98
C SER A 167 -24.99 17.97 -9.64
N ALA A 168 -24.30 16.99 -9.04
CA ALA A 168 -24.28 15.61 -9.50
C ALA A 168 -25.67 14.97 -9.53
N LYS A 169 -26.47 15.15 -8.46
CA LYS A 169 -27.87 14.69 -8.42
C LYS A 169 -28.71 15.33 -9.52
N ARG A 170 -28.53 16.62 -9.80
CA ARG A 170 -29.28 17.35 -10.85
C ARG A 170 -28.94 16.85 -12.25
N LEU A 171 -27.65 16.66 -12.54
CA LEU A 171 -27.19 16.05 -13.80
C LEU A 171 -27.77 14.65 -14.00
N TYR A 172 -27.76 13.82 -12.95
CA TYR A 172 -28.33 12.47 -12.98
C TYR A 172 -29.83 12.47 -13.32
N LEU A 173 -30.55 13.51 -12.92
CA LEU A 173 -31.97 13.72 -13.21
C LEU A 173 -32.23 14.47 -14.53
N GLY A 174 -31.21 14.65 -15.38
CA GLY A 174 -31.32 15.29 -16.70
C GLY A 174 -31.38 16.83 -16.67
N GLY A 175 -31.05 17.45 -15.54
CA GLY A 175 -30.99 18.91 -15.41
C GLY A 175 -29.68 19.52 -15.91
N LEU A 176 -29.66 20.84 -16.14
CA LEU A 176 -28.48 21.61 -16.53
C LEU A 176 -27.70 22.11 -15.31
N LEU A 177 -26.38 22.32 -15.47
CA LEU A 177 -25.54 22.97 -14.48
C LEU A 177 -25.74 24.50 -14.52
N GLU A 178 -25.85 25.12 -13.36
CA GLU A 178 -25.96 26.59 -13.24
C GLU A 178 -24.59 27.29 -13.34
N GLU A 179 -23.50 26.60 -12.97
CA GLU A 179 -22.13 27.12 -13.00
C GLU A 179 -21.13 26.03 -13.43
N LYS A 180 -20.00 26.43 -14.03
CA LYS A 180 -18.84 25.54 -14.21
C LYS A 180 -18.20 25.30 -12.85
N LEU A 181 -18.37 24.10 -12.31
CA LEU A 181 -17.65 23.67 -11.10
C LEU A 181 -16.20 23.34 -11.49
N PRO A 182 -15.19 24.00 -10.89
CA PRO A 182 -13.81 23.57 -11.02
C PRO A 182 -13.67 22.26 -10.24
N LEU A 183 -13.88 21.13 -10.92
CA LEU A 183 -13.57 19.82 -10.38
C LEU A 183 -12.05 19.68 -10.35
N TRP A 184 -11.44 20.15 -9.27
CA TRP A 184 -10.10 19.72 -8.93
C TRP A 184 -10.20 18.28 -8.46
N PHE A 185 -9.74 17.36 -9.30
CA PHE A 185 -9.29 16.07 -8.83
C PHE A 185 -7.82 16.24 -8.46
N PRO A 186 -7.45 16.55 -7.21
CA PRO A 186 -6.20 16.00 -6.73
C PRO A 186 -6.40 14.51 -6.88
N THR A 187 -5.72 13.85 -7.82
CA THR A 187 -5.76 12.39 -7.89
C THR A 187 -5.29 11.92 -6.51
N PRO A 188 -6.20 11.42 -5.65
CA PRO A 188 -5.87 11.14 -4.27
C PRO A 188 -4.71 10.15 -4.20
N ASP A 189 -4.59 9.33 -5.25
CA ASP A 189 -3.49 8.40 -5.51
C ASP A 189 -2.12 9.12 -5.46
N TYR A 190 -1.83 10.20 -6.19
CA TYR A 190 -0.49 10.83 -6.14
C TYR A 190 -0.14 11.44 -4.77
N VAL A 191 -1.12 12.00 -4.07
CA VAL A 191 -0.89 12.56 -2.72
C VAL A 191 -0.71 11.43 -1.70
N SER A 192 -1.47 10.35 -1.86
CA SER A 192 -1.35 9.15 -1.03
C SER A 192 0.01 8.47 -1.25
N GLU A 193 0.48 8.36 -2.49
CA GLU A 193 1.83 7.87 -2.84
C GLU A 193 2.92 8.78 -2.30
N LEU A 194 2.76 10.10 -2.37
CA LEU A 194 3.72 11.04 -1.75
C LEU A 194 3.80 10.82 -0.24
N PHE A 195 2.65 10.71 0.44
CA PHE A 195 2.61 10.44 1.87
C PHE A 195 3.25 9.08 2.20
N ALA A 196 2.92 8.06 1.42
CA ALA A 196 3.43 6.71 1.62
C ALA A 196 4.94 6.61 1.39
N PHE A 197 5.43 7.28 0.36
CA PHE A 197 6.86 7.42 0.11
C PHE A 197 7.57 8.20 1.24
N CYS A 198 6.98 9.28 1.76
CA CYS A 198 7.54 9.97 2.91
C CYS A 198 7.63 9.05 4.14
N GLY A 199 6.64 8.21 4.37
CA GLY A 199 6.66 7.21 5.45
C GLY A 199 7.77 6.18 5.27
N GLU A 200 7.85 5.59 4.07
CA GLU A 200 8.90 4.65 3.68
C GLU A 200 10.30 5.26 3.83
N TYR A 201 10.50 6.45 3.27
CA TYR A 201 11.79 7.12 3.24
C TYR A 201 12.28 7.51 4.64
N ALA A 202 11.39 8.07 5.46
CA ALA A 202 11.76 8.47 6.81
C ALA A 202 12.10 7.25 7.68
N LEU A 203 11.43 6.13 7.45
CA LEU A 203 11.76 4.86 8.11
C LEU A 203 13.05 4.22 7.62
N ALA A 204 13.30 4.28 6.31
CA ALA A 204 14.58 3.86 5.76
C ALA A 204 15.72 4.70 6.35
N ALA A 205 15.51 6.00 6.57
CA ALA A 205 16.50 6.85 7.21
C ALA A 205 16.78 6.46 8.67
N GLU A 206 15.74 6.12 9.42
CA GLU A 206 15.85 5.75 10.84
C GLU A 206 16.45 4.35 11.03
N PHE A 207 15.96 3.34 10.31
CA PHE A 207 16.30 1.94 10.57
C PHE A 207 17.17 1.28 9.52
N TRP A 208 17.15 1.75 8.26
CA TRP A 208 17.82 1.08 7.14
C TRP A 208 18.63 2.04 6.25
N PRO A 209 19.71 2.67 6.77
CA PRO A 209 20.44 3.71 6.04
C PRO A 209 20.96 3.29 4.67
N GLU A 210 21.32 2.01 4.48
CA GLU A 210 21.73 1.50 3.17
C GLU A 210 20.57 1.41 2.18
N HIS A 211 19.36 1.08 2.65
CA HIS A 211 18.16 1.13 1.80
C HIS A 211 17.83 2.58 1.44
N LYS A 212 17.94 3.53 2.39
CA LYS A 212 17.78 4.97 2.12
C LYS A 212 18.73 5.46 1.03
N LYS A 213 20.03 5.11 1.10
CA LYS A 213 21.00 5.46 0.05
C LYS A 213 20.59 4.92 -1.32
N THR A 214 20.04 3.71 -1.35
CA THR A 214 19.55 3.10 -2.60
C THR A 214 18.32 3.84 -3.14
N LEU A 215 17.39 4.24 -2.26
CA LEU A 215 16.25 5.10 -2.64
C LEU A 215 16.76 6.45 -3.19
N ASP A 216 17.69 7.11 -2.50
CA ASP A 216 18.27 8.38 -2.94
C ASP A 216 18.87 8.29 -4.35
N GLN A 217 19.61 7.22 -4.63
CA GLN A 217 20.18 6.95 -5.97
C GLN A 217 19.09 6.75 -7.01
N TYR A 218 18.12 5.86 -6.74
CA TYR A 218 17.04 5.55 -7.68
C TYR A 218 16.20 6.78 -8.03
N TYR A 219 15.75 7.54 -7.03
CA TYR A 219 14.94 8.74 -7.27
C TYR A 219 15.75 9.89 -7.86
N GLY A 220 17.04 10.01 -7.51
CA GLY A 220 17.95 10.97 -8.15
C GLY A 220 18.10 10.73 -9.65
N GLU A 221 18.25 9.46 -10.08
CA GLU A 221 18.26 9.08 -11.49
C GLU A 221 16.91 9.36 -12.17
N MET A 222 15.81 9.01 -11.51
CA MET A 222 14.47 9.26 -12.04
C MET A 222 14.19 10.76 -12.25
N ILE A 223 14.56 11.61 -11.28
CA ILE A 223 14.43 13.07 -11.38
C ILE A 223 15.30 13.60 -12.53
N THR A 224 16.53 13.10 -12.67
CA THR A 224 17.43 13.49 -13.76
C THR A 224 16.81 13.18 -15.13
N GLU A 225 16.23 11.99 -15.29
CA GLU A 225 15.54 11.58 -16.51
C GLU A 225 14.28 12.42 -16.77
N LEU A 226 13.49 12.74 -15.74
CA LEU A 226 12.32 13.61 -15.87
C LEU A 226 12.71 15.03 -16.30
N ILE A 227 13.79 15.60 -15.75
CA ILE A 227 14.32 16.91 -16.16
C ILE A 227 14.69 16.88 -17.64
N LYS A 228 15.39 15.83 -18.08
CA LYS A 228 15.79 15.66 -19.48
C LYS A 228 14.56 15.56 -20.39
N GLN A 229 13.57 14.74 -20.04
CA GLN A 229 12.33 14.61 -20.81
C GLN A 229 11.57 15.93 -20.91
N GLU A 230 11.57 16.74 -19.87
CA GLU A 230 10.93 18.06 -19.91
C GLU A 230 11.69 19.06 -20.80
N GLN A 231 13.03 19.01 -20.78
CA GLN A 231 13.87 19.82 -21.68
C GLN A 231 13.69 19.45 -23.16
N GLU A 232 13.27 18.21 -23.45
CA GLU A 232 13.03 17.70 -24.80
C GLU A 232 11.62 17.98 -25.34
N LYS A 233 10.68 18.47 -24.50
CA LYS A 233 9.34 18.88 -24.93
C LYS A 233 9.39 20.30 -25.51
N ILE A 234 9.33 20.38 -26.83
CA ILE A 234 9.22 21.62 -27.64
C ILE A 234 7.77 22.12 -27.64
#